data_AF-A0A2S2E0M4-F1
#
_entry.id   AF-A0A2S2E0M4-F1
#
_cell.length_a   1.000
_cell.length_b   1.000
_cell.length_c   1.000
_cell.angle_alpha   90.00
_cell.angle_beta   90.00
_cell.angle_gamma   90.00
#
_symmetry.space_group_name_H-M   'P 1'
#
loop_
_entity.id
_entity.type
_entity.pdbx_description
1 polymer ?
#
loop_
_entity_poly.entity_id
_entity_poly.type
_entity_poly.pdbx_seq_one_letter_code
_entity_poly.pdbx_strand_id
1 'polypeptide(L)'
;MAGLIPRDFIDDLLARTDIVELVDSRVRLKKAGRNYQACCPFHNEKTPSFTVSQEKQFYHCFGCGAHGNAISFLMEYDRLEFPDAIEELARERGLEVPREQGNNSQPTRSKSERDNDYQLMEQAARFFASQFKQSSQAQKAIDYLKQRGLSGEVVKQFGIGYAPDSWDAVLSQFGRTPESRQQLQDLKLANQNEQGRVYDFFRDRIMFPIRDRRGRVIGFGGRVLGDGTPKYLNSPETRIFHKGQELYGFYQARQAHRRLERVVVVEGYMDVVALAQFGIDYAVASLGTSTTPEHIQLLARATPQIICCYDGDRAGRDAAWRALENALPQLRDGVEMRFLFLPDGEDPDSMVRQQGKDAFESSLDQAMPLSKFFFQHLLKTHNPGSAEGKAALKAAAKPLIQQIAGDNLRQLLEQELSRYTGEFSQQQLAADMAREQSRGRMQRQDASSPNKTRWTPVRVMLRLLMERPSLAAQFDDVSPALLEGLDVPGLDLLLQLHQHCLQHEKQNTAQLFEHFRDHPFAGSLSRLMQLDLPLDDTNMSKLYQDSFAKLLESYCQHRYEALLSKSRLEGLTVEEKQELNDLMRAM
;
A
#
# COMPACT_ATOMS: atom_id res chain seq x y z
N MET A 1 12.10 14.53 -5.77
CA MET A 1 12.10 13.37 -6.70
C MET A 1 13.55 13.08 -7.04
N ALA A 2 13.99 11.82 -6.92
CA ALA A 2 15.34 11.43 -7.35
C ALA A 2 15.44 11.66 -8.87
N GLY A 3 16.48 12.37 -9.31
CA GLY A 3 16.73 12.61 -10.74
C GLY A 3 16.74 11.29 -11.50
N LEU A 4 16.16 11.29 -12.70
CA LEU A 4 16.15 10.13 -13.58
C LEU A 4 17.61 9.73 -13.88
N ILE A 5 17.92 8.46 -13.66
CA ILE A 5 19.20 7.87 -14.08
C ILE A 5 19.08 7.67 -15.60
N PRO A 6 20.02 8.19 -16.42
CA PRO A 6 19.95 8.04 -17.86
C PRO A 6 19.88 6.57 -18.29
N ARG A 7 18.99 6.24 -19.23
CA ARG A 7 18.84 4.87 -19.74
C ARG A 7 20.14 4.33 -20.32
N ASP A 8 20.85 5.16 -21.08
CA ASP A 8 22.14 4.80 -21.68
C ASP A 8 23.17 4.36 -20.63
N PHE A 9 23.17 5.00 -19.45
CA PHE A 9 24.05 4.59 -18.35
C PHE A 9 23.66 3.22 -17.77
N ILE A 10 22.36 2.94 -17.67
CA ILE A 10 21.85 1.65 -17.17
C ILE A 10 22.23 0.54 -18.15
N ASP A 11 22.08 0.78 -19.45
CA ASP A 11 22.43 -0.17 -20.50
C ASP A 11 23.96 -0.43 -20.52
N ASP A 12 24.78 0.63 -20.42
CA ASP A 12 26.24 0.52 -20.29
C ASP A 12 26.66 -0.24 -19.03
N LEU A 13 25.98 -0.02 -17.90
CA LEU A 13 26.27 -0.67 -16.63
C LEU A 13 25.96 -2.18 -16.70
N LEU A 14 24.84 -2.54 -17.32
CA LEU A 14 24.48 -3.94 -17.58
C LEU A 14 25.48 -4.60 -18.54
N ALA A 15 25.92 -3.90 -19.59
CA ALA A 15 26.92 -4.42 -20.53
C ALA A 15 28.29 -4.68 -19.87
N ARG A 16 28.64 -3.94 -18.82
CA ARG A 16 29.89 -4.08 -18.06
C ARG A 16 29.80 -5.06 -16.88
N THR A 17 28.64 -5.67 -16.67
CA THR A 17 28.39 -6.58 -15.56
C THR A 17 28.28 -8.00 -16.07
N ASP A 18 29.07 -8.92 -15.51
CA ASP A 18 28.79 -10.36 -15.65
C ASP A 18 27.88 -10.82 -14.51
N ILE A 19 26.67 -11.25 -14.86
CA ILE A 19 25.68 -11.78 -13.93
C ILE A 19 26.16 -13.04 -13.20
N VAL A 20 27.05 -13.84 -13.81
CA VAL A 20 27.58 -15.05 -13.15
C VAL A 20 28.48 -14.65 -11.99
N GLU A 21 29.39 -13.69 -12.19
CA GLU A 21 30.26 -13.19 -11.11
C GLU A 21 29.43 -12.58 -9.98
N LEU A 22 28.44 -11.75 -10.35
CA LEU A 22 27.56 -11.08 -9.40
C LEU A 22 26.80 -12.10 -8.54
N VAL A 23 26.19 -13.11 -9.17
CA VAL A 23 25.43 -14.13 -8.45
C VAL A 23 26.36 -15.03 -7.65
N ASP A 24 27.50 -15.47 -8.19
CA ASP A 24 28.43 -16.38 -7.51
C ASP A 24 29.02 -15.77 -6.22
N SER A 25 29.15 -14.44 -6.17
CA SER A 25 29.56 -13.70 -4.96
C SER A 25 28.59 -13.86 -3.78
N ARG A 26 27.33 -14.20 -4.06
CA ARG A 26 26.22 -14.25 -3.10
C ARG A 26 25.69 -15.67 -2.91
N VAL A 27 25.57 -16.42 -4.00
CA VAL A 27 25.03 -17.78 -4.06
C VAL A 27 26.03 -18.65 -4.81
N ARG A 28 26.57 -19.67 -4.14
CA ARG A 28 27.59 -20.54 -4.74
C ARG A 28 27.03 -21.30 -5.96
N LEU A 29 27.50 -20.94 -7.14
CA LEU A 29 27.10 -21.53 -8.41
C LEU A 29 27.94 -22.78 -8.73
N LYS A 30 27.31 -23.76 -9.39
CA LYS A 30 27.98 -24.91 -9.99
C LYS A 30 27.79 -24.90 -11.50
N LYS A 31 28.85 -25.17 -12.25
CA LYS A 31 28.77 -25.22 -13.72
C LYS A 31 27.98 -26.46 -14.17
N ALA A 32 26.97 -26.25 -15.01
CA ALA A 32 26.10 -27.28 -15.56
C ALA A 32 25.94 -27.07 -17.07
N GLY A 33 26.84 -27.68 -17.85
CA GLY A 33 26.91 -27.47 -19.30
C GLY A 33 27.36 -26.05 -19.66
N ARG A 34 26.53 -25.33 -20.44
CA ARG A 34 26.78 -23.93 -20.85
C ARG A 34 26.33 -22.90 -19.82
N ASN A 35 25.52 -23.30 -18.84
CA ASN A 35 24.98 -22.42 -17.81
C ASN A 35 25.54 -22.80 -16.43
N TYR A 36 25.20 -21.99 -15.43
CA TYR A 36 25.49 -22.24 -14.03
C TYR A 36 24.19 -22.54 -13.28
N GLN A 37 24.26 -23.37 -12.24
CA GLN A 37 23.11 -23.80 -11.46
C GLN A 37 23.37 -23.71 -9.95
N ALA A 38 22.32 -23.40 -9.18
CA ALA A 38 22.29 -23.46 -7.73
C ALA A 38 20.88 -23.78 -7.22
N CYS A 39 20.75 -24.02 -5.92
CA CYS A 39 19.45 -23.91 -5.27
C CYS A 39 19.01 -22.45 -5.29
N CYS A 40 17.74 -22.21 -5.59
CA CYS A 40 17.19 -20.88 -5.71
C CYS A 40 17.31 -20.10 -4.39
N PRO A 41 17.82 -18.86 -4.42
CA PRO A 41 17.83 -18.02 -3.23
C PRO A 41 16.46 -17.40 -2.90
N PHE A 42 15.48 -17.51 -3.80
CA PHE A 42 14.18 -16.84 -3.69
C PHE A 42 13.05 -17.74 -3.19
N HIS A 43 13.27 -19.05 -3.11
CA HIS A 43 12.34 -20.01 -2.53
C HIS A 43 13.11 -21.22 -2.00
N ASN A 44 12.52 -21.96 -1.06
CA ASN A 44 13.21 -23.06 -0.40
C ASN A 44 13.07 -24.36 -1.21
N GLU A 45 14.19 -24.90 -1.70
CA GLU A 45 14.23 -26.15 -2.47
C GLU A 45 15.46 -27.00 -2.13
N LYS A 46 15.34 -28.33 -2.33
CA LYS A 46 16.45 -29.28 -2.10
C LYS A 46 17.24 -29.62 -3.36
N THR A 47 16.64 -29.42 -4.53
CA THR A 47 17.24 -29.70 -5.84
C THR A 47 17.53 -28.39 -6.57
N PRO A 48 18.70 -28.22 -7.21
CA PRO A 48 19.02 -26.99 -7.93
C PRO A 48 18.04 -26.72 -9.09
N SER A 49 17.24 -25.66 -9.01
CA SER A 49 16.40 -25.21 -10.14
C SER A 49 16.73 -23.80 -10.64
N PHE A 50 17.63 -23.09 -9.94
CA PHE A 50 18.08 -21.77 -10.33
C PHE A 50 19.21 -21.86 -11.34
N THR A 51 18.98 -21.33 -12.54
CA THR A 51 19.95 -21.37 -13.65
C THR A 51 20.36 -19.95 -14.03
N VAL A 52 21.66 -19.72 -14.20
CA VAL A 52 22.25 -18.45 -14.63
C VAL A 52 22.97 -18.67 -15.97
N SER A 53 22.61 -17.87 -16.97
CA SER A 53 23.23 -17.95 -18.29
C SER A 53 24.27 -16.85 -18.47
N GLN A 54 25.54 -17.24 -18.65
CA GLN A 54 26.63 -16.28 -18.90
C GLN A 54 26.50 -15.63 -20.28
N GLU A 55 26.08 -16.39 -21.29
CA GLU A 55 25.94 -15.86 -22.66
C GLU A 55 24.76 -14.89 -22.77
N LYS A 56 23.64 -15.21 -22.12
CA LYS A 56 22.41 -14.41 -22.22
C LYS A 56 22.26 -13.36 -21.10
N GLN A 57 23.17 -13.33 -20.14
CA GLN A 57 23.20 -12.38 -19.02
C GLN A 57 21.88 -12.26 -18.24
N PHE A 58 21.20 -13.39 -18.00
CA PHE A 58 20.00 -13.47 -17.17
C PHE A 58 19.98 -14.73 -16.30
N TYR A 59 19.16 -14.71 -15.26
CA TYR A 59 18.83 -15.87 -14.44
C TYR A 59 17.37 -16.29 -14.62
N HIS A 60 17.11 -17.58 -14.44
CA HIS A 60 15.76 -18.13 -14.40
C HIS A 60 15.70 -19.31 -13.43
N CYS A 61 14.67 -19.32 -12.59
CA CYS A 61 14.38 -20.39 -11.66
C CYS A 61 13.26 -21.27 -12.21
N PHE A 62 13.54 -22.54 -12.49
CA PHE A 62 12.52 -23.48 -12.98
C PHE A 62 11.54 -23.95 -11.91
N GLY A 63 11.87 -23.82 -10.63
CA GLY A 63 10.95 -24.11 -9.52
C GLY A 63 9.88 -23.02 -9.30
N CYS A 64 10.30 -21.78 -9.06
CA CYS A 64 9.38 -20.68 -8.69
C CYS A 64 9.09 -19.65 -9.80
N GLY A 65 9.71 -19.77 -10.97
CA GLY A 65 9.52 -18.83 -12.10
C GLY A 65 10.22 -17.47 -11.96
N ALA A 66 10.99 -17.24 -10.89
CA ALA A 66 11.78 -16.02 -10.72
C ALA A 66 12.78 -15.88 -11.88
N HIS A 67 12.84 -14.69 -12.49
CA HIS A 67 13.69 -14.43 -13.63
C HIS A 67 14.08 -12.95 -13.68
N GLY A 68 15.25 -12.65 -14.24
CA GLY A 68 15.71 -11.27 -14.37
C GLY A 68 17.19 -11.15 -14.75
N ASN A 69 17.67 -9.92 -14.78
CA ASN A 69 19.07 -9.59 -15.05
C ASN A 69 19.83 -9.29 -13.73
N ALA A 70 21.07 -8.79 -13.85
CA ALA A 70 21.90 -8.40 -12.71
C ALA A 70 21.21 -7.41 -11.74
N ILE A 71 20.49 -6.41 -12.27
CA ILE A 71 19.78 -5.42 -11.45
C ILE A 71 18.60 -6.09 -10.74
N SER A 72 17.79 -6.87 -11.47
CA SER A 72 16.68 -7.64 -10.87
C SER A 72 17.18 -8.58 -9.78
N PHE A 73 18.35 -9.20 -9.97
CA PHE A 73 18.96 -10.07 -8.97
C PHE A 73 19.30 -9.31 -7.69
N LEU A 74 19.95 -8.14 -7.79
CA LEU A 74 20.25 -7.29 -6.63
C LEU A 74 18.99 -6.80 -5.92
N MET A 75 17.97 -6.38 -6.69
CA MET A 75 16.69 -5.96 -6.12
C MET A 75 16.02 -7.08 -5.34
N GLU A 76 16.00 -8.28 -5.89
CA GLU A 76 15.36 -9.42 -5.23
C GLU A 76 16.23 -10.01 -4.11
N TYR A 77 17.54 -10.20 -4.32
CA TYR A 77 18.43 -10.87 -3.38
C TYR A 77 18.84 -9.95 -2.22
N ASP A 78 19.30 -8.73 -2.52
CA ASP A 78 19.76 -7.76 -1.52
C ASP A 78 18.62 -6.83 -1.03
N ARG A 79 17.38 -7.05 -1.51
CA ARG A 79 16.20 -6.22 -1.16
C ARG A 79 16.42 -4.74 -1.46
N LEU A 80 17.07 -4.42 -2.56
CA LEU A 80 17.33 -3.05 -2.97
C LEU A 80 16.21 -2.47 -3.84
N GLU A 81 15.94 -1.18 -3.71
CA GLU A 81 15.13 -0.44 -4.68
C GLU A 81 15.92 -0.25 -5.98
N PHE A 82 15.24 0.00 -7.10
CA PHE A 82 15.88 0.11 -8.41
C PHE A 82 17.07 1.09 -8.48
N PRO A 83 16.98 2.34 -7.96
CA PRO A 83 18.12 3.26 -7.96
C PRO A 83 19.27 2.77 -7.09
N ASP A 84 18.97 2.09 -5.98
CA ASP A 84 19.95 1.56 -5.05
C ASP A 84 20.71 0.39 -5.67
N ALA A 85 20.01 -0.49 -6.40
CA ALA A 85 20.60 -1.60 -7.15
C ALA A 85 21.54 -1.11 -8.26
N ILE A 86 21.19 -0.02 -8.95
CA ILE A 86 22.06 0.62 -9.95
C ILE A 86 23.31 1.19 -9.28
N GLU A 87 23.17 1.89 -8.15
CA GLU A 87 24.31 2.45 -7.43
C GLU A 87 25.25 1.39 -6.87
N GLU A 88 24.69 0.29 -6.35
CA GLU A 88 25.46 -0.85 -5.87
C GLU A 88 26.28 -1.47 -7.00
N LEU A 89 25.63 -1.73 -8.14
CA LEU A 89 26.27 -2.33 -9.30
C LEU A 89 27.32 -1.40 -9.92
N ALA A 90 27.03 -0.10 -9.99
CA ALA A 90 27.99 0.91 -10.43
C ALA A 90 29.21 0.97 -9.50
N ARG A 91 29.01 0.85 -8.18
CA ARG A 91 30.09 0.84 -7.20
C ARG A 91 30.99 -0.39 -7.36
N GLU A 92 30.43 -1.58 -7.53
CA GLU A 92 31.21 -2.81 -7.78
C GLU A 92 32.09 -2.70 -9.04
N ARG A 93 31.67 -1.88 -10.02
CA ARG A 93 32.40 -1.64 -11.27
C ARG A 93 33.20 -0.32 -11.29
N GLY A 94 33.26 0.41 -10.16
CA GLY A 94 34.01 1.66 -10.05
C GLY A 94 33.45 2.82 -10.87
N LEU A 95 32.15 2.82 -11.17
CA LEU A 95 31.45 3.83 -11.98
C LEU A 95 30.68 4.82 -11.09
N GLU A 96 30.58 6.07 -11.55
CA GLU A 96 29.69 7.07 -10.96
C GLU A 96 28.37 7.10 -11.73
N VAL A 97 27.25 7.10 -10.99
CA VAL A 97 25.91 7.15 -11.57
C VAL A 97 25.56 8.60 -11.93
N PRO A 98 25.37 8.95 -13.22
CA PRO A 98 24.93 10.28 -13.61
C PRO A 98 23.50 10.49 -13.11
N ARG A 99 23.23 11.66 -12.54
CA ARG A 99 21.88 12.10 -12.17
C ARG A 99 21.54 13.33 -12.99
N GLU A 100 20.43 13.32 -13.72
CA GLU A 100 19.93 14.54 -14.37
C GLU A 100 19.69 15.61 -13.31
N GLN A 101 20.37 16.76 -13.43
CA GLN A 101 20.38 17.79 -12.40
C GLN A 101 19.02 18.50 -12.33
N GLY A 102 18.36 18.37 -11.18
CA GLY A 102 17.52 19.45 -10.65
C GLY A 102 18.44 20.59 -10.22
N ASN A 103 18.17 21.78 -10.74
CA ASN A 103 19.00 22.98 -10.66
C ASN A 103 19.19 23.50 -9.22
N ASN A 104 20.10 22.91 -8.43
CA ASN A 104 20.57 23.48 -7.16
C ASN A 104 21.96 22.95 -6.78
N SER A 105 22.97 23.50 -7.44
CA SER A 105 24.38 23.18 -7.22
C SER A 105 24.94 23.99 -6.03
N GLN A 106 24.77 23.48 -4.80
CA GLN A 106 25.78 23.71 -3.76
C GLN A 106 26.84 22.60 -3.89
N PRO A 107 28.13 22.90 -3.66
CA PRO A 107 29.23 22.00 -3.96
C PRO A 107 29.07 20.71 -3.15
N THR A 108 28.75 19.61 -3.84
CA THR A 108 28.66 18.29 -3.24
C THR A 108 30.03 17.87 -2.77
N ARG A 109 30.25 17.92 -1.45
CA ARG A 109 31.28 17.14 -0.75
C ARG A 109 31.36 15.73 -1.35
N SER A 110 32.58 15.30 -1.69
CA SER A 110 32.82 14.18 -2.60
C SER A 110 32.16 12.88 -2.10
N LYS A 111 31.69 12.03 -3.03
CA LYS A 111 31.12 10.70 -2.74
C LYS A 111 32.02 9.88 -1.79
N SER A 112 33.34 10.04 -1.94
CA SER A 112 34.36 9.44 -1.08
C SER A 112 34.25 9.82 0.41
N GLU A 113 33.82 11.03 0.74
CA GLU A 113 33.64 11.42 2.15
C GLU A 113 32.46 10.69 2.78
N ARG A 114 31.34 10.54 2.06
CA ARG A 114 30.18 9.79 2.56
C ARG A 114 30.48 8.31 2.76
N ASP A 115 31.21 7.71 1.83
CA ASP A 115 31.62 6.31 1.95
C ASP A 115 32.52 6.10 3.17
N ASN A 116 33.44 7.04 3.44
CA ASN A 116 34.23 7.04 4.66
C ASN A 116 33.35 7.17 5.91
N ASP A 117 32.35 8.05 5.90
CA ASP A 117 31.42 8.21 7.03
C ASP A 117 30.67 6.91 7.34
N TYR A 118 30.12 6.23 6.33
CA TYR A 118 29.46 4.94 6.52
C TYR A 118 30.43 3.87 7.07
N GLN A 119 31.68 3.84 6.60
CA GLN A 119 32.69 2.92 7.12
C GLN A 119 32.98 3.19 8.60
N LEU A 120 33.14 4.45 9.01
CA LEU A 120 33.37 4.81 10.41
C LEU A 120 32.18 4.42 11.29
N MET A 121 30.95 4.66 10.85
CA MET A 121 29.75 4.28 11.59
C MET A 121 29.61 2.77 11.78
N GLU A 122 29.92 1.99 10.75
CA GLU A 122 29.93 0.52 10.83
C GLU A 122 31.05 0.02 11.77
N GLN A 123 32.23 0.63 11.74
CA GLN A 123 33.31 0.34 12.69
C GLN A 123 32.91 0.67 14.13
N ALA A 124 32.25 1.82 14.35
CA ALA A 124 31.73 2.21 15.66
C ALA A 124 30.67 1.22 16.17
N ALA A 125 29.77 0.75 15.31
CA ALA A 125 28.78 -0.26 15.68
C ALA A 125 29.44 -1.58 16.10
N ARG A 126 30.45 -2.05 15.36
CA ARG A 126 31.23 -3.24 15.71
C ARG A 126 31.99 -3.06 17.03
N PHE A 127 32.55 -1.87 17.24
CA PHE A 127 33.19 -1.51 18.50
C PHE A 127 32.21 -1.64 19.67
N PHE A 128 31.05 -0.98 19.63
CA PHE A 128 30.05 -1.08 20.68
C PHE A 128 29.56 -2.52 20.90
N ALA A 129 29.37 -3.32 19.85
CA ALA A 129 29.01 -4.73 19.99
C ALA A 129 30.14 -5.54 20.66
N SER A 130 31.41 -5.25 20.36
CA SER A 130 32.56 -5.93 20.97
C SER A 130 32.73 -5.63 22.46
N GLN A 131 32.19 -4.50 22.95
CA GLN A 131 32.25 -4.12 24.36
C GLN A 131 31.55 -5.12 25.29
N PHE A 132 30.59 -5.91 24.81
CA PHE A 132 30.01 -7.01 25.62
C PHE A 132 31.01 -8.09 25.99
N LYS A 133 32.15 -8.19 25.29
CA LYS A 133 33.23 -9.14 25.59
C LYS A 133 34.43 -8.47 26.23
N GLN A 134 34.70 -7.22 25.86
CA GLN A 134 35.96 -6.53 26.20
C GLN A 134 35.84 -5.58 27.40
N SER A 135 34.65 -5.05 27.67
CA SER A 135 34.48 -4.09 28.76
C SER A 135 34.42 -4.79 30.11
N SER A 136 35.12 -4.24 31.11
CA SER A 136 34.96 -4.66 32.51
C SER A 136 33.54 -4.43 33.05
N GLN A 137 32.76 -3.54 32.41
CA GLN A 137 31.37 -3.23 32.78
C GLN A 137 30.34 -3.98 31.93
N ALA A 138 30.78 -4.89 31.04
CA ALA A 138 29.89 -5.63 30.14
C ALA A 138 28.78 -6.39 30.86
N GLN A 139 29.07 -6.95 32.04
CA GLN A 139 28.11 -7.76 32.78
C GLN A 139 26.85 -6.98 33.17
N LYS A 140 27.01 -5.71 33.61
CA LYS A 140 25.90 -4.79 33.92
C LYS A 140 24.97 -4.62 32.71
N ALA A 141 25.53 -4.43 31.53
CA ALA A 141 24.78 -4.24 30.29
C ALA A 141 24.08 -5.53 29.84
N ILE A 142 24.74 -6.69 30.00
CA ILE A 142 24.17 -8.01 29.68
C ILE A 142 23.00 -8.34 30.62
N ASP A 143 23.17 -8.13 31.92
CA ASP A 143 22.15 -8.43 32.92
C ASP A 143 20.91 -7.57 32.71
N TYR A 144 21.09 -6.31 32.33
CA TYR A 144 20.00 -5.43 31.94
C TYR A 144 19.20 -5.97 30.75
N LEU A 145 19.87 -6.41 29.67
CA LEU A 145 19.20 -6.98 28.50
C LEU A 145 18.47 -8.28 28.84
N LYS A 146 19.06 -9.12 29.70
CA LYS A 146 18.43 -10.35 30.21
C LYS A 146 17.22 -10.08 31.10
N GLN A 147 17.28 -9.07 31.98
CA GLN A 147 16.14 -8.62 32.76
C GLN A 147 15.02 -8.10 31.85
N ARG A 148 15.40 -7.51 30.71
CA ARG A 148 14.51 -7.17 29.60
C ARG A 148 14.17 -8.36 28.70
N GLY A 149 14.45 -9.60 29.08
CA GLY A 149 14.03 -10.79 28.34
C GLY A 149 14.57 -10.90 26.92
N LEU A 150 15.63 -10.15 26.56
CA LEU A 150 16.19 -10.14 25.22
C LEU A 150 17.24 -11.24 25.08
N SER A 151 17.05 -12.11 24.08
CA SER A 151 17.99 -13.17 23.75
C SER A 151 19.25 -12.63 23.08
N GLY A 152 20.34 -13.42 23.12
CA GLY A 152 21.55 -13.08 22.36
C GLY A 152 21.34 -13.05 20.85
N GLU A 153 20.33 -13.76 20.34
CA GLU A 153 19.98 -13.81 18.92
C GLU A 153 19.39 -12.48 18.46
N VAL A 154 18.38 -11.96 19.15
CA VAL A 154 17.77 -10.66 18.80
C VAL A 154 18.77 -9.51 19.01
N VAL A 155 19.59 -9.57 20.06
CA VAL A 155 20.67 -8.60 20.31
C VAL A 155 21.65 -8.57 19.14
N LYS A 156 22.04 -9.74 18.62
CA LYS A 156 22.93 -9.84 17.46
C LYS A 156 22.25 -9.39 16.16
N GLN A 157 21.00 -9.78 15.94
CA GLN A 157 20.22 -9.42 14.75
C GLN A 157 20.08 -7.90 14.59
N PHE A 158 19.82 -7.19 15.69
CA PHE A 158 19.72 -5.73 15.69
C PHE A 158 21.08 -5.03 15.85
N GLY A 159 22.17 -5.78 16.01
CA GLY A 159 23.52 -5.23 16.20
C GLY A 159 23.66 -4.40 17.49
N ILE A 160 22.85 -4.71 18.51
CA ILE A 160 22.87 -4.00 19.79
C ILE A 160 24.27 -4.11 20.40
N GLY A 161 24.74 -3.01 20.99
CA GLY A 161 26.05 -2.90 21.62
C GLY A 161 26.00 -2.18 22.97
N TYR A 162 27.17 -1.89 23.52
CA TYR A 162 27.33 -1.13 24.75
C TYR A 162 28.39 -0.04 24.59
N ALA A 163 28.03 1.21 24.93
CA ALA A 163 28.97 2.30 25.09
C ALA A 163 29.46 2.31 26.55
N PRO A 164 30.76 2.10 26.80
CA PRO A 164 31.29 2.03 28.16
C PRO A 164 31.14 3.37 28.89
N ASP A 165 31.18 3.32 30.23
CA ASP A 165 31.27 4.53 31.05
C ASP A 165 32.70 5.12 30.98
N SER A 166 33.00 5.78 29.87
CA SER A 166 34.25 6.51 29.63
C SER A 166 33.98 7.78 28.84
N TRP A 167 34.83 8.79 29.03
CA TRP A 167 34.73 10.07 28.32
C TRP A 167 35.36 10.06 26.92
N ASP A 168 36.16 9.06 26.59
CA ASP A 168 37.00 9.06 25.39
C ASP A 168 37.25 7.66 24.80
N ALA A 169 36.38 6.68 25.03
CA ALA A 169 36.57 5.33 24.50
C ALA A 169 36.53 5.28 22.96
N VAL A 170 35.54 5.93 22.34
CA VAL A 170 35.40 6.08 20.89
C VAL A 170 36.51 6.99 20.35
N LEU A 171 36.79 8.12 21.02
CA LEU A 171 37.88 9.02 20.63
C LEU A 171 39.24 8.35 20.67
N SER A 172 39.52 7.56 21.70
CA SER A 172 40.75 6.80 21.81
C SER A 172 40.86 5.77 20.71
N GLN A 173 39.76 5.11 20.34
CA GLN A 173 39.80 4.08 19.30
C GLN A 173 39.95 4.67 17.89
N PHE A 174 39.17 5.70 17.56
CA PHE A 174 39.01 6.19 16.19
C PHE A 174 39.57 7.59 15.94
N GLY A 175 39.73 8.42 16.97
CA GLY A 175 40.16 9.83 16.89
C GLY A 175 41.68 10.03 16.93
N ARG A 176 42.44 9.24 16.16
CA ARG A 176 43.92 9.25 16.18
C ARG A 176 44.55 10.44 15.46
N THR A 177 43.86 11.00 14.46
CA THR A 177 44.29 12.17 13.69
C THR A 177 43.30 13.33 13.82
N PRO A 178 43.69 14.59 13.55
CA PRO A 178 42.77 15.73 13.55
C PRO A 178 41.56 15.53 12.63
N GLU A 179 41.76 14.92 11.46
CA GLU A 179 40.71 14.66 10.47
C GLU A 179 39.70 13.64 11.01
N SER A 180 40.17 12.52 11.58
CA SER A 180 39.30 11.51 12.20
C SER A 180 38.52 12.07 13.39
N ARG A 181 39.11 12.97 14.19
CA ARG A 181 38.41 13.67 15.28
C ARG A 181 37.35 14.62 14.75
N GLN A 182 37.61 15.31 13.64
CA GLN A 182 36.60 16.15 13.01
C GLN A 182 35.46 15.30 12.46
N GLN A 183 35.77 14.16 11.82
CA GLN A 183 34.77 13.24 11.31
C GLN A 183 33.85 12.67 12.42
N LEU A 184 34.43 12.29 13.57
CA LEU A 184 33.65 11.84 14.74
C LEU A 184 32.69 12.93 15.26
N GLN A 185 33.10 14.20 15.22
CA GLN A 185 32.25 15.33 15.61
C GLN A 185 31.17 15.64 14.57
N ASP A 186 31.51 15.52 13.29
CA ASP A 186 30.59 15.70 12.16
C ASP A 186 29.48 14.64 12.15
N LEU A 187 29.82 13.41 12.56
CA LEU A 187 28.89 12.28 12.70
C LEU A 187 28.28 12.15 14.11
N LYS A 188 28.58 13.09 15.01
CA LYS A 188 28.03 13.17 16.36
C LYS A 188 28.28 11.92 17.21
N LEU A 189 29.41 11.25 16.98
CA LEU A 189 29.96 10.24 17.87
C LEU A 189 30.81 10.88 18.98
N ALA A 190 31.30 12.10 18.75
CA ALA A 190 31.97 12.93 19.73
C ALA A 190 31.40 14.36 19.75
N ASN A 191 31.52 15.02 20.89
CA ASN A 191 31.17 16.44 21.07
C ASN A 191 32.38 17.21 21.60
N GLN A 192 32.34 18.53 21.44
CA GLN A 192 33.32 19.45 21.98
C GLN A 192 32.66 20.34 23.04
N ASN A 193 33.33 20.55 24.18
CA ASN A 193 32.88 21.52 25.18
C ASN A 193 33.35 22.95 24.85
N GLU A 194 32.90 23.95 25.61
CA GLU A 194 33.28 25.36 25.42
C GLU A 194 34.79 25.62 25.56
N GLN A 195 35.50 24.75 26.29
CA GLN A 195 36.95 24.81 26.47
C GLN A 195 37.73 24.10 25.36
N GLY A 196 37.04 23.60 24.32
CA GLY A 196 37.65 22.92 23.18
C GLY A 196 37.99 21.45 23.40
N ARG A 197 37.70 20.87 24.58
CA ARG A 197 37.93 19.45 24.88
C ARG A 197 36.87 18.60 24.18
N VAL A 198 37.33 17.64 23.39
CA VAL A 198 36.49 16.66 22.69
C VAL A 198 36.26 15.45 23.59
N TYR A 199 35.03 14.95 23.65
CA TYR A 199 34.61 13.78 24.43
C TYR A 199 33.54 12.96 23.69
N ASP A 200 33.41 11.68 24.04
CA ASP A 200 32.43 10.76 23.44
C ASP A 200 31.00 11.22 23.70
N PHE A 201 30.14 11.17 22.68
CA PHE A 201 28.74 11.58 22.82
C PHE A 201 27.92 10.57 23.62
N PHE A 202 28.11 9.27 23.35
CA PHE A 202 27.42 8.18 24.04
C PHE A 202 28.31 7.56 25.11
N ARG A 203 27.81 7.47 26.34
CA ARG A 203 28.53 6.96 27.52
C ARG A 203 27.56 6.21 28.43
N ASP A 204 28.02 5.09 29.00
CA ASP A 204 27.26 4.16 29.85
C ASP A 204 25.84 3.84 29.33
N ARG A 205 25.74 3.42 28.06
CA ARG A 205 24.47 3.21 27.37
C ARG A 205 24.44 1.91 26.57
N ILE A 206 23.28 1.25 26.56
CA ILE A 206 22.96 0.26 25.52
C ILE A 206 22.79 1.00 24.20
N MET A 207 23.50 0.53 23.18
CA MET A 207 23.56 1.15 21.86
C MET A 207 22.70 0.39 20.87
N PHE A 208 21.81 1.10 20.20
CA PHE A 208 20.92 0.60 19.15
C PHE A 208 21.36 1.24 17.83
N PRO A 209 22.09 0.54 16.95
CA PRO A 209 22.49 1.10 15.67
C PRO A 209 21.25 1.31 14.79
N ILE A 210 21.13 2.49 14.20
CA ILE A 210 20.09 2.85 13.25
C ILE A 210 20.64 2.60 11.86
N ARG A 211 19.93 1.78 11.08
CA ARG A 211 20.33 1.40 9.73
C ARG A 211 19.41 2.07 8.71
N ASP A 212 19.99 2.53 7.61
CA ASP A 212 19.22 2.96 6.45
C ASP A 212 18.59 1.76 5.72
N ARG A 213 17.87 2.04 4.63
CA ARG A 213 17.21 1.02 3.79
C ARG A 213 18.16 -0.02 3.20
N ARG A 214 19.45 0.32 3.03
CA ARG A 214 20.50 -0.55 2.52
C ARG A 214 21.23 -1.30 3.64
N GLY A 215 20.84 -1.10 4.89
CA GLY A 215 21.45 -1.72 6.05
C GLY A 215 22.72 -1.01 6.54
N ARG A 216 23.08 0.15 6.01
CA ARG A 216 24.27 0.90 6.49
C ARG A 216 23.96 1.59 7.81
N VAL A 217 24.89 1.55 8.76
CA VAL A 217 24.71 2.28 10.03
C VAL A 217 24.87 3.78 9.77
N ILE A 218 23.84 4.55 10.15
CA ILE A 218 23.76 5.99 9.91
C ILE A 218 23.66 6.79 11.20
N GLY A 219 23.28 6.16 12.30
CA GLY A 219 23.14 6.80 13.60
C GLY A 219 23.00 5.77 14.70
N PHE A 220 22.84 6.25 15.93
CA PHE A 220 22.63 5.41 17.10
C PHE A 220 21.54 5.98 18.00
N GLY A 221 20.73 5.08 18.57
CA GLY A 221 20.00 5.31 19.81
C GLY A 221 20.79 4.78 21.00
N GLY A 222 20.72 5.45 22.14
CA GLY A 222 21.46 5.10 23.35
C GLY A 222 20.57 5.13 24.58
N ARG A 223 20.40 3.99 25.26
CA ARG A 223 19.58 3.86 26.47
C ARG A 223 20.44 3.73 27.72
N VAL A 224 20.18 4.54 28.74
CA VAL A 224 20.89 4.41 30.04
C VAL A 224 20.56 3.09 30.73
N LEU A 225 21.52 2.59 31.51
CA LEU A 225 21.36 1.38 32.33
C LEU A 225 20.80 1.68 33.74
N GLY A 226 21.01 2.90 34.24
CA GLY A 226 20.58 3.35 35.58
C GLY A 226 19.91 4.73 35.54
N ASP A 227 20.15 5.57 36.54
CA ASP A 227 19.46 6.85 36.74
C ASP A 227 19.96 8.02 35.86
N GLY A 228 20.77 7.72 34.84
CA GLY A 228 21.29 8.74 33.93
C GLY A 228 20.17 9.41 33.13
N THR A 229 20.31 10.71 32.85
CA THR A 229 19.38 11.45 32.00
C THR A 229 20.07 11.95 30.72
N PRO A 230 19.36 12.03 29.58
CA PRO A 230 18.01 11.51 29.33
C PRO A 230 18.00 9.97 29.22
N LYS A 231 16.82 9.35 29.47
CA LYS A 231 16.61 7.88 29.41
C LYS A 231 17.02 7.30 28.06
N TYR A 232 16.63 7.96 26.97
CA TYR A 232 17.07 7.69 25.61
C TYR A 232 17.77 8.92 25.03
N LEU A 233 18.85 8.67 24.29
CA LEU A 233 19.62 9.68 23.58
C LEU A 233 19.76 9.21 22.13
N ASN A 234 19.34 10.04 21.17
CA ASN A 234 19.50 9.75 19.74
C ASN A 234 20.62 10.59 19.17
N SER A 235 21.35 10.04 18.19
CA SER A 235 22.21 10.85 17.33
C SER A 235 21.45 12.10 16.86
N PRO A 236 22.06 13.30 16.93
CA PRO A 236 21.54 14.48 16.26
C PRO A 236 21.49 14.29 14.73
N GLU A 237 20.83 15.19 14.02
CA GLU A 237 20.88 15.25 12.55
C GLU A 237 22.33 15.32 12.07
N THR A 238 22.67 14.53 11.05
CA THR A 238 23.99 14.55 10.40
C THR A 238 23.81 14.56 8.88
N ARG A 239 24.93 14.60 8.14
CA ARG A 239 24.89 14.54 6.67
C ARG A 239 24.46 13.17 6.10
N ILE A 240 24.45 12.13 6.94
CA ILE A 240 24.03 10.78 6.56
C ILE A 240 22.81 10.29 7.34
N PHE A 241 22.30 11.09 8.29
CA PHE A 241 21.21 10.70 9.17
C PHE A 241 20.17 11.81 9.33
N HIS A 242 18.96 11.48 8.89
CA HIS A 242 17.78 12.33 8.97
C HIS A 242 16.65 11.62 9.69
N LYS A 243 16.34 12.02 10.93
CA LYS A 243 15.35 11.33 11.79
C LYS A 243 13.99 11.23 11.13
N GLY A 244 13.57 12.30 10.46
CA GLY A 244 12.29 12.38 9.77
C GLY A 244 12.16 11.49 8.53
N GLN A 245 13.22 10.81 8.09
CA GLN A 245 13.20 9.96 6.88
C GLN A 245 13.46 8.48 7.18
N GLU A 246 13.89 8.18 8.40
CA GLU A 246 14.37 6.86 8.80
C GLU A 246 13.49 6.27 9.91
N LEU A 247 13.27 4.97 9.83
CA LEU A 247 12.50 4.19 10.81
C LEU A 247 13.38 3.07 11.35
N TYR A 248 13.54 3.03 12.67
CA TYR A 248 14.26 1.92 13.31
C TYR A 248 13.53 0.61 13.08
N GLY A 249 14.25 -0.48 12.81
CA GLY A 249 13.67 -1.80 12.55
C GLY A 249 13.22 -2.02 11.10
N PHE A 250 13.10 -0.97 10.27
CA PHE A 250 12.59 -1.11 8.91
C PHE A 250 13.48 -1.98 8.02
N TYR A 251 14.81 -1.84 8.13
CA TYR A 251 15.76 -2.71 7.44
C TYR A 251 15.57 -4.17 7.88
N GLN A 252 15.51 -4.43 9.18
CA GLN A 252 15.32 -5.77 9.73
C GLN A 252 14.01 -6.40 9.27
N ALA A 253 12.91 -5.64 9.26
CA ALA A 253 11.61 -6.09 8.77
C ALA A 253 11.65 -6.51 7.29
N ARG A 254 12.34 -5.74 6.43
CA ARG A 254 12.52 -6.09 5.01
C ARG A 254 13.43 -7.29 4.78
N GLN A 255 14.39 -7.52 5.68
CA GLN A 255 15.23 -8.71 5.63
C GLN A 255 14.45 -9.96 6.04
N ALA A 256 13.57 -9.84 7.04
CA ALA A 256 12.75 -10.94 7.51
C ALA A 256 11.62 -11.31 6.50
N HIS A 257 11.04 -10.32 5.84
CA HIS A 257 9.87 -10.50 4.96
C HIS A 257 10.16 -10.11 3.52
N ARG A 258 9.97 -11.04 2.57
CA ARG A 258 10.06 -10.72 1.13
C ARG A 258 9.02 -9.69 0.70
N ARG A 259 7.82 -9.78 1.27
CA ARG A 259 6.72 -8.82 1.11
C ARG A 259 6.12 -8.59 2.48
N LEU A 260 6.14 -7.34 2.93
CA LEU A 260 5.48 -6.94 4.17
C LEU A 260 3.98 -6.83 3.90
N GLU A 261 3.18 -7.70 4.51
CA GLU A 261 1.71 -7.61 4.44
C GLU A 261 1.17 -6.52 5.34
N ARG A 262 1.82 -6.32 6.50
CA ARG A 262 1.55 -5.24 7.45
C ARG A 262 2.83 -4.78 8.12
N VAL A 263 2.82 -3.53 8.61
CA VAL A 263 3.87 -2.99 9.47
C VAL A 263 3.23 -2.35 10.70
N VAL A 264 3.84 -2.56 11.87
CA VAL A 264 3.41 -1.94 13.13
C VAL A 264 4.36 -0.80 13.48
N VAL A 265 3.85 0.42 13.55
CA VAL A 265 4.61 1.59 13.99
C VAL A 265 4.45 1.75 15.50
N VAL A 266 5.55 1.67 16.24
CA VAL A 266 5.64 1.85 17.69
C VAL A 266 6.53 3.06 18.02
N GLU A 267 6.62 3.45 19.28
CA GLU A 267 7.36 4.65 19.69
C GLU A 267 8.85 4.41 19.96
N GLY A 268 9.22 3.26 20.50
CA GLY A 268 10.56 3.02 21.03
C GLY A 268 11.36 1.92 20.34
N TYR A 269 12.69 2.01 20.43
CA TYR A 269 13.61 0.95 20.02
C TYR A 269 13.32 -0.38 20.72
N MET A 270 13.02 -0.30 22.01
CA MET A 270 12.77 -1.48 22.83
C MET A 270 11.48 -2.18 22.44
N ASP A 271 10.46 -1.44 22.03
CA ASP A 271 9.20 -2.02 21.55
C ASP A 271 9.46 -2.85 20.30
N VAL A 272 10.21 -2.31 19.35
CA VAL A 272 10.60 -3.04 18.11
C VAL A 272 11.38 -4.31 18.45
N VAL A 273 12.40 -4.20 19.32
CA VAL A 273 13.26 -5.34 19.67
C VAL A 273 12.50 -6.38 20.48
N ALA A 274 11.62 -5.96 21.39
CA ALA A 274 10.78 -6.85 22.17
C ALA A 274 9.78 -7.59 21.28
N LEU A 275 9.06 -6.89 20.40
CA LEU A 275 8.16 -7.51 19.43
C LEU A 275 8.90 -8.53 18.56
N ALA A 276 10.10 -8.18 18.06
CA ALA A 276 10.93 -9.10 17.29
C ALA A 276 11.36 -10.34 18.10
N GLN A 277 11.66 -10.20 19.40
CA GLN A 277 11.96 -11.32 20.29
C GLN A 277 10.79 -12.32 20.40
N PHE A 278 9.56 -11.86 20.26
CA PHE A 278 8.35 -12.69 20.21
C PHE A 278 7.96 -13.10 18.78
N GLY A 279 8.81 -12.84 17.77
CA GLY A 279 8.54 -13.21 16.38
C GLY A 279 7.54 -12.29 15.68
N ILE A 280 7.36 -11.06 16.18
CA ILE A 280 6.67 -9.96 15.50
C ILE A 280 7.76 -9.04 14.94
N ASP A 281 8.32 -9.47 13.82
CA ASP A 281 9.51 -8.93 13.15
C ASP A 281 9.17 -7.89 12.07
N TYR A 282 7.94 -7.39 12.06
CA TYR A 282 7.43 -6.32 11.18
C TYR A 282 7.10 -5.03 11.95
N ALA A 283 7.69 -4.85 13.14
CA ALA A 283 7.60 -3.63 13.93
C ALA A 283 8.67 -2.61 13.53
N VAL A 284 8.33 -1.32 13.54
CA VAL A 284 9.24 -0.20 13.28
C VAL A 284 8.98 0.95 14.25
N ALA A 285 9.99 1.78 14.53
CA ALA A 285 9.84 2.92 15.41
C ALA A 285 10.30 4.24 14.80
N SER A 286 9.60 5.32 15.14
CA SER A 286 10.09 6.68 14.88
C SER A 286 11.20 7.04 15.87
N LEU A 287 12.14 7.89 15.44
CA LEU A 287 13.43 8.09 16.13
C LEU A 287 13.36 9.23 17.16
N GLY A 288 12.38 9.16 18.07
CA GLY A 288 12.10 10.20 19.07
C GLY A 288 11.46 11.46 18.48
N THR A 289 10.72 11.29 17.39
CA THR A 289 9.92 12.34 16.73
C THR A 289 8.53 11.77 16.42
N SER A 290 7.54 12.65 16.22
CA SER A 290 6.27 12.24 15.63
C SER A 290 6.51 11.59 14.26
N THR A 291 5.65 10.64 13.88
CA THR A 291 5.67 10.02 12.55
C THR A 291 5.50 11.09 11.48
N THR A 292 6.42 11.17 10.51
CA THR A 292 6.43 12.20 9.47
C THR A 292 5.72 11.73 8.19
N PRO A 293 5.37 12.64 7.27
CA PRO A 293 4.89 12.26 5.94
C PRO A 293 5.89 11.37 5.18
N GLU A 294 7.19 11.59 5.32
CA GLU A 294 8.23 10.77 4.69
C GLU A 294 8.26 9.34 5.25
N HIS A 295 8.01 9.17 6.56
CA HIS A 295 7.83 7.84 7.16
C HIS A 295 6.61 7.13 6.59
N ILE A 296 5.46 7.80 6.52
CA ILE A 296 4.24 7.20 5.95
C ILE A 296 4.46 6.85 4.48
N GLN A 297 5.10 7.73 3.71
CA GLN A 297 5.41 7.46 2.30
C GLN A 297 6.32 6.23 2.14
N LEU A 298 7.32 6.07 3.01
CA LEU A 298 8.19 4.90 3.02
C LEU A 298 7.38 3.63 3.27
N LEU A 299 6.52 3.65 4.29
CA LEU A 299 5.71 2.49 4.68
C LEU A 299 4.65 2.14 3.63
N ALA A 300 3.95 3.14 3.08
CA ALA A 300 2.91 2.97 2.07
C ALA A 300 3.43 2.34 0.76
N ARG A 301 4.74 2.46 0.48
CA ARG A 301 5.39 1.75 -0.64
C ARG A 301 5.76 0.31 -0.29
N ALA A 302 6.02 0.03 0.98
CA ALA A 302 6.53 -1.25 1.44
C ALA A 302 5.43 -2.24 1.81
N THR A 303 4.27 -1.76 2.25
CA THR A 303 3.17 -2.58 2.77
C THR A 303 1.80 -2.01 2.40
N PRO A 304 0.78 -2.85 2.16
CA PRO A 304 -0.61 -2.39 2.01
C PRO A 304 -1.28 -2.04 3.33
N GLN A 305 -0.72 -2.43 4.49
CA GLN A 305 -1.31 -2.13 5.80
C GLN A 305 -0.30 -1.53 6.78
N ILE A 306 -0.67 -0.41 7.40
CA ILE A 306 0.11 0.30 8.42
C ILE A 306 -0.73 0.37 9.70
N ILE A 307 -0.20 -0.17 10.80
CA ILE A 307 -0.86 -0.15 12.11
C ILE A 307 -0.04 0.70 13.05
N CYS A 308 -0.54 1.85 13.47
CA CYS A 308 0.11 2.66 14.48
C CYS A 308 -0.34 2.22 15.88
N CYS A 309 0.61 1.76 16.69
CA CYS A 309 0.38 1.31 18.06
C CYS A 309 0.91 2.37 19.02
N TYR A 310 0.00 3.03 19.73
CA TYR A 310 0.29 4.11 20.68
C TYR A 310 -0.24 3.77 22.07
N ASP A 311 0.33 4.43 23.06
CA ASP A 311 -0.17 4.37 24.44
C ASP A 311 -1.61 4.88 24.52
N GLY A 312 -2.41 4.33 25.43
CA GLY A 312 -3.84 4.66 25.60
C GLY A 312 -4.13 6.06 26.12
N ASP A 313 -3.10 6.72 26.62
CA ASP A 313 -3.18 7.99 27.32
C ASP A 313 -3.44 9.18 26.38
N ARG A 314 -3.49 10.39 26.94
CA ARG A 314 -3.73 11.60 26.14
C ARG A 314 -2.58 11.89 25.17
N ALA A 315 -1.33 11.67 25.58
CA ALA A 315 -0.17 11.96 24.76
C ALA A 315 -0.10 11.02 23.54
N GLY A 316 -0.36 9.73 23.73
CA GLY A 316 -0.46 8.73 22.67
C GLY A 316 -1.60 9.03 21.69
N ARG A 317 -2.76 9.48 22.18
CA ARG A 317 -3.87 9.93 21.30
C ARG A 317 -3.54 11.18 20.49
N ASP A 318 -2.85 12.14 21.09
CA ASP A 318 -2.38 13.34 20.38
C ASP A 318 -1.30 12.98 19.35
N ALA A 319 -0.42 12.02 19.65
CA ALA A 319 0.56 11.49 18.70
C ALA A 319 -0.13 10.75 17.54
N ALA A 320 -1.15 9.94 17.83
CA ALA A 320 -1.96 9.26 16.83
C ALA A 320 -2.66 10.24 15.89
N TRP A 321 -3.20 11.34 16.41
CA TRP A 321 -3.81 12.38 15.58
C TRP A 321 -2.79 13.04 14.65
N ARG A 322 -1.59 13.38 15.15
CA ARG A 322 -0.51 13.92 14.31
C ARG A 322 -0.07 12.93 13.24
N ALA A 323 0.03 11.66 13.57
CA ALA A 323 0.37 10.61 12.61
C ALA A 323 -0.72 10.46 11.53
N LEU A 324 -1.99 10.58 11.91
CA LEU A 324 -3.10 10.62 10.97
C LEU A 324 -2.96 11.81 10.02
N GLU A 325 -2.78 13.03 10.53
CA GLU A 325 -2.64 14.24 9.72
C GLU A 325 -1.50 14.12 8.71
N ASN A 326 -0.34 13.62 9.16
CA ASN A 326 0.83 13.40 8.32
C ASN A 326 0.63 12.28 7.28
N ALA A 327 -0.30 11.36 7.53
CA ALA A 327 -0.59 10.26 6.62
C ALA A 327 -1.52 10.64 5.48
N LEU A 328 -2.49 11.55 5.69
CA LEU A 328 -3.50 11.89 4.67
C LEU A 328 -2.90 12.16 3.28
N PRO A 329 -1.84 12.98 3.12
CA PRO A 329 -1.26 13.28 1.80
C PRO A 329 -0.56 12.08 1.13
N GLN A 330 -0.26 11.02 1.88
CA GLN A 330 0.49 9.86 1.40
C GLN A 330 -0.41 8.61 1.25
N LEU A 331 -1.63 8.64 1.77
CA LEU A 331 -2.59 7.53 1.70
C LEU A 331 -3.23 7.46 0.31
N ARG A 332 -2.74 6.53 -0.49
CA ARG A 332 -3.28 6.18 -1.80
C ARG A 332 -4.27 5.03 -1.66
N ASP A 333 -5.09 4.82 -2.68
CA ASP A 333 -5.97 3.66 -2.74
C ASP A 333 -5.17 2.35 -2.62
N GLY A 334 -5.66 1.41 -1.83
CA GLY A 334 -5.00 0.14 -1.54
C GLY A 334 -4.04 0.14 -0.34
N VAL A 335 -3.82 1.28 0.31
CA VAL A 335 -3.10 1.35 1.59
C VAL A 335 -4.09 1.59 2.73
N GLU A 336 -4.17 0.62 3.65
CA GLU A 336 -4.98 0.71 4.86
C GLU A 336 -4.14 1.21 6.03
N MET A 337 -4.67 2.18 6.79
CA MET A 337 -4.07 2.64 8.03
C MET A 337 -5.01 2.39 9.21
N ARG A 338 -4.47 1.84 10.30
CA ARG A 338 -5.20 1.51 11.53
C ARG A 338 -4.46 2.03 12.76
N PHE A 339 -5.19 2.18 13.86
CA PHE A 339 -4.70 2.69 15.14
C PHE A 339 -5.04 1.70 16.26
N LEU A 340 -4.03 1.19 16.93
CA LEU A 340 -4.16 0.41 18.16
C LEU A 340 -3.79 1.31 19.34
N PHE A 341 -4.69 1.44 20.31
CA PHE A 341 -4.44 2.13 21.57
C PHE A 341 -4.31 1.08 22.67
N LEU A 342 -3.16 1.04 23.33
CA LEU A 342 -2.91 0.13 24.44
C LEU A 342 -3.65 0.59 25.71
N PRO A 343 -3.82 -0.29 26.72
CA PRO A 343 -4.28 0.13 28.04
C PRO A 343 -3.37 1.19 28.67
N ASP A 344 -3.91 2.00 29.59
CA ASP A 344 -3.12 3.03 30.27
C ASP A 344 -1.96 2.40 31.07
N GLY A 345 -0.73 2.89 30.82
CA GLY A 345 0.49 2.43 31.49
C GLY A 345 1.14 1.20 30.86
N GLU A 346 0.60 0.69 29.76
CA GLU A 346 1.17 -0.42 29.00
C GLU A 346 1.86 0.08 27.71
N ASP A 347 3.00 -0.52 27.37
CA ASP A 347 3.73 -0.32 26.12
C ASP A 347 3.76 -1.64 25.30
N PRO A 348 4.14 -1.64 24.01
CA PRO A 348 4.19 -2.87 23.24
C PRO A 348 5.12 -3.93 23.84
N ASP A 349 6.23 -3.52 24.49
CA ASP A 349 7.14 -4.40 25.22
C ASP A 349 6.45 -5.13 26.39
N SER A 350 5.70 -4.42 27.23
CA SER A 350 4.99 -5.01 28.36
C SER A 350 3.79 -5.84 27.92
N MET A 351 3.01 -5.36 26.94
CA MET A 351 1.82 -6.05 26.42
C MET A 351 2.16 -7.41 25.82
N VAL A 352 3.15 -7.48 24.93
CA VAL A 352 3.52 -8.75 24.27
C VAL A 352 4.07 -9.78 25.26
N ARG A 353 4.75 -9.33 26.33
CA ARG A 353 5.23 -10.23 27.39
C ARG A 353 4.11 -10.78 28.25
N GLN A 354 3.12 -9.94 28.58
CA GLN A 354 2.01 -10.36 29.43
C GLN A 354 1.05 -11.29 28.69
N GLN A 355 0.74 -11.00 27.43
CA GLN A 355 -0.34 -11.67 26.69
C GLN A 355 0.18 -12.70 25.67
N GLY A 356 1.45 -12.62 25.30
CA GLY A 356 2.06 -13.43 24.24
C GLY A 356 1.76 -12.90 22.84
N LYS A 357 2.40 -13.54 21.85
CA LYS A 357 2.34 -13.16 20.43
C LYS A 357 0.90 -13.16 19.89
N ASP A 358 0.20 -14.28 20.01
CA ASP A 358 -1.09 -14.48 19.32
C ASP A 358 -2.17 -13.50 19.80
N ALA A 359 -2.17 -13.19 21.11
CA ALA A 359 -3.09 -12.22 21.69
C ALA A 359 -2.76 -10.78 21.25
N PHE A 360 -1.46 -10.45 21.16
CA PHE A 360 -1.03 -9.15 20.62
C PHE A 360 -1.41 -9.02 19.13
N GLU A 361 -1.19 -10.05 18.33
CA GLU A 361 -1.60 -10.06 16.91
C GLU A 361 -3.11 -9.94 16.75
N SER A 362 -3.89 -10.61 17.60
CA SER A 362 -5.36 -10.46 17.62
C SER A 362 -5.78 -9.02 17.93
N SER A 363 -5.03 -8.33 18.80
CA SER A 363 -5.27 -6.91 19.09
C SER A 363 -4.95 -6.01 17.90
N LEU A 364 -3.91 -6.34 17.13
CA LEU A 364 -3.58 -5.65 15.87
C LEU A 364 -4.68 -5.81 14.82
N ASP A 365 -5.27 -7.01 14.70
CA ASP A 365 -6.37 -7.26 13.76
C ASP A 365 -7.63 -6.46 14.09
N GLN A 366 -7.87 -6.23 15.37
CA GLN A 366 -8.98 -5.42 15.88
C GLN A 366 -8.67 -3.91 15.92
N ALA A 367 -7.47 -3.49 15.48
CA ALA A 367 -7.08 -2.09 15.48
C ALA A 367 -8.09 -1.21 14.71
N MET A 368 -8.31 -0.02 15.25
CA MET A 368 -9.32 0.92 14.78
C MET A 368 -8.96 1.44 13.38
N PRO A 369 -9.83 1.31 12.37
CA PRO A 369 -9.58 1.90 11.05
C PRO A 369 -9.44 3.43 11.13
N LEU A 370 -8.63 4.01 10.24
CA LEU A 370 -8.41 5.46 10.17
C LEU A 370 -9.71 6.26 10.11
N SER A 371 -10.70 5.83 9.31
CA SER A 371 -12.00 6.53 9.18
C SER A 371 -12.71 6.66 10.52
N LYS A 372 -12.77 5.56 11.28
CA LYS A 372 -13.40 5.53 12.60
C LYS A 372 -12.65 6.41 13.59
N PHE A 373 -11.31 6.34 13.61
CA PHE A 373 -10.50 7.19 14.49
C PHE A 373 -10.67 8.69 14.14
N PHE A 374 -10.66 9.01 12.84
CA PHE A 374 -10.85 10.36 12.31
C PHE A 374 -12.13 11.01 12.84
N PHE A 375 -13.28 10.36 12.63
CA PHE A 375 -14.56 10.91 13.06
C PHE A 375 -14.73 10.87 14.58
N GLN A 376 -14.28 9.82 15.26
CA GLN A 376 -14.35 9.77 16.73
C GLN A 376 -13.58 10.93 17.38
N HIS A 377 -12.44 11.33 16.81
CA HIS A 377 -11.68 12.48 17.32
C HIS A 377 -12.45 13.79 17.10
N LEU A 378 -12.92 14.05 15.88
CA LEU A 378 -13.62 15.31 15.56
C LEU A 378 -14.96 15.46 16.30
N LEU A 379 -15.69 14.36 16.50
CA LEU A 379 -16.98 14.36 17.20
C LEU A 379 -16.87 14.62 18.70
N LYS A 380 -15.69 14.41 19.31
CA LYS A 380 -15.44 14.82 20.71
C LYS A 380 -15.43 16.33 20.88
N THR A 381 -15.00 17.06 19.85
CA THR A 381 -14.84 18.52 19.88
C THR A 381 -16.04 19.23 19.24
N HIS A 382 -16.71 18.60 18.28
CA HIS A 382 -17.82 19.18 17.52
C HIS A 382 -19.08 18.32 17.65
N ASN A 383 -20.09 18.84 18.36
CA ASN A 383 -21.36 18.14 18.56
C ASN A 383 -22.26 18.27 17.30
N PRO A 384 -22.55 17.19 16.54
CA PRO A 384 -23.39 17.26 15.34
C PRO A 384 -24.88 17.47 15.66
N GLY A 385 -25.27 17.59 16.94
CA GLY A 385 -26.66 17.81 17.37
C GLY A 385 -27.21 19.21 17.09
N SER A 386 -26.37 20.21 16.78
CA SER A 386 -26.81 21.56 16.38
C SER A 386 -26.30 21.95 14.99
N ALA A 387 -26.93 22.95 14.37
CA ALA A 387 -26.51 23.47 13.06
C ALA A 387 -25.07 24.04 13.12
N GLU A 388 -24.74 24.76 14.20
CA GLU A 388 -23.42 25.32 14.46
C GLU A 388 -22.37 24.21 14.61
N GLY A 389 -22.69 23.15 15.36
CA GLY A 389 -21.78 22.02 15.55
C GLY A 389 -21.57 21.19 14.30
N LYS A 390 -22.60 21.03 13.45
CA LYS A 390 -22.46 20.46 12.09
C LYS A 390 -21.57 21.31 11.19
N ALA A 391 -21.75 22.63 11.21
CA ALA A 391 -20.92 23.56 10.46
C ALA A 391 -19.46 23.51 10.93
N ALA A 392 -19.22 23.46 12.24
CA ALA A 392 -17.89 23.34 12.82
C ALA A 392 -17.22 22.00 12.46
N LEU A 393 -17.94 20.88 12.54
CA LEU A 393 -17.46 19.56 12.12
C LEU A 393 -17.04 19.57 10.64
N LYS A 394 -17.86 20.15 9.76
CA LYS A 394 -17.58 20.26 8.33
C LYS A 394 -16.35 21.14 8.06
N ALA A 395 -16.23 22.27 8.76
CA ALA A 395 -15.10 23.19 8.65
C ALA A 395 -13.78 22.53 9.09
N ALA A 396 -13.82 21.65 10.11
CA ALA A 396 -12.65 20.91 10.57
C ALA A 396 -12.31 19.71 9.66
N ALA A 397 -13.31 18.93 9.25
CA ALA A 397 -13.11 17.68 8.50
C ALA A 397 -12.74 17.91 7.02
N LYS A 398 -13.39 18.86 6.34
CA LYS A 398 -13.27 19.02 4.89
C LYS A 398 -11.84 19.34 4.42
N PRO A 399 -11.08 20.26 5.05
CA PRO A 399 -9.69 20.52 4.65
C PRO A 399 -8.79 19.29 4.80
N LEU A 400 -9.03 18.45 5.81
CA LEU A 400 -8.27 17.22 6.04
C LEU A 400 -8.61 16.16 4.99
N ILE A 401 -9.89 15.91 4.73
CA ILE A 401 -10.34 14.95 3.71
C ILE A 401 -9.80 15.33 2.33
N GLN A 402 -9.71 16.62 2.01
CA GLN A 402 -9.17 17.11 0.74
C GLN A 402 -7.67 16.83 0.54
N GLN A 403 -6.90 16.61 1.61
CA GLN A 403 -5.49 16.25 1.52
C GLN A 403 -5.27 14.79 1.10
N ILE A 404 -6.31 13.95 1.16
CA ILE A 404 -6.17 12.51 0.89
C ILE A 404 -5.82 12.27 -0.57
N ALA A 405 -4.75 11.50 -0.79
CA ALA A 405 -4.26 11.18 -2.13
C ALA A 405 -5.10 10.13 -2.86
N GLY A 406 -5.75 9.20 -2.14
CA GLY A 406 -6.65 8.19 -2.68
C GLY A 406 -8.06 8.73 -2.95
N ASP A 407 -8.50 8.64 -4.21
CA ASP A 407 -9.79 9.16 -4.64
C ASP A 407 -10.97 8.42 -3.99
N ASN A 408 -10.87 7.10 -3.86
CA ASN A 408 -11.94 6.28 -3.31
C ASN A 408 -12.09 6.51 -1.80
N LEU A 409 -10.97 6.51 -1.06
CA LEU A 409 -11.00 6.78 0.39
C LEU A 409 -11.53 8.19 0.67
N ARG A 410 -11.12 9.19 -0.12
CA ARG A 410 -11.64 10.56 -0.01
C ARG A 410 -13.16 10.60 -0.17
N GLN A 411 -13.69 9.99 -1.23
CA GLN A 411 -15.13 9.95 -1.47
C GLN A 411 -15.90 9.26 -0.33
N LEU A 412 -15.38 8.15 0.20
CA LEU A 412 -16.02 7.44 1.31
C LEU A 412 -16.08 8.31 2.59
N LEU A 413 -15.00 9.04 2.90
CA LEU A 413 -14.99 9.96 4.05
C LEU A 413 -15.88 11.18 3.82
N GLU A 414 -15.99 11.70 2.60
CA GLU A 414 -16.95 12.76 2.27
C GLU A 414 -18.40 12.29 2.48
N GLN A 415 -18.72 11.07 2.04
CA GLN A 415 -20.03 10.47 2.27
C GLN A 415 -20.32 10.28 3.77
N GLU A 416 -19.33 9.80 4.52
CA GLU A 416 -19.47 9.61 5.97
C GLU A 416 -19.64 10.95 6.70
N LEU A 417 -18.92 11.99 6.30
CA LEU A 417 -19.10 13.36 6.80
C LEU A 417 -20.53 13.87 6.52
N SER A 418 -21.04 13.66 5.31
CA SER A 418 -22.41 14.02 4.94
C SER A 418 -23.46 13.29 5.78
N ARG A 419 -23.18 12.05 6.22
CA ARG A 419 -24.05 11.32 7.16
C ARG A 419 -24.06 11.98 8.54
N TYR A 420 -22.91 12.36 9.08
CA TYR A 420 -22.83 13.04 10.38
C TYR A 420 -23.48 14.43 10.38
N THR A 421 -23.44 15.16 9.26
CA THR A 421 -24.10 16.47 9.14
C THR A 421 -25.59 16.36 8.79
N GLY A 422 -26.08 15.19 8.38
CA GLY A 422 -27.44 14.99 7.89
C GLY A 422 -27.66 15.56 6.48
N GLU A 423 -26.58 15.91 5.77
CA GLU A 423 -26.63 16.34 4.37
C GLU A 423 -26.69 15.16 3.41
N PHE A 424 -26.47 13.92 3.85
CA PHE A 424 -26.48 12.75 2.96
C PHE A 424 -27.79 12.64 2.16
N SER A 425 -28.93 12.83 2.83
CA SER A 425 -30.24 12.87 2.17
C SER A 425 -30.38 14.09 1.25
N GLN A 426 -29.86 15.26 1.63
CA GLN A 426 -29.93 16.48 0.81
C GLN A 426 -29.00 16.43 -0.40
N GLN A 427 -27.84 15.78 -0.31
CA GLN A 427 -26.90 15.59 -1.41
C GLN A 427 -27.35 14.48 -2.35
N GLN A 428 -28.00 13.41 -1.85
CA GLN A 428 -28.71 12.45 -2.71
C GLN A 428 -29.87 13.14 -3.42
N LEU A 429 -30.73 13.87 -2.70
CA LEU A 429 -31.80 14.66 -3.30
C LEU A 429 -31.27 15.70 -4.28
N ALA A 430 -30.18 16.41 -3.96
CA ALA A 430 -29.59 17.40 -4.87
C ALA A 430 -28.85 16.75 -6.05
N ALA A 431 -28.25 15.58 -5.89
CA ALA A 431 -27.62 14.82 -6.97
C ALA A 431 -28.67 14.16 -7.87
N ASP A 432 -29.78 13.69 -7.31
CA ASP A 432 -30.94 13.14 -8.01
C ASP A 432 -31.71 14.26 -8.71
N MET A 433 -31.92 15.40 -8.06
CA MET A 433 -32.46 16.62 -8.66
C MET A 433 -31.50 17.21 -9.69
N ALA A 434 -30.19 17.15 -9.51
CA ALA A 434 -29.21 17.57 -10.51
C ALA A 434 -29.16 16.57 -11.68
N ARG A 435 -29.38 15.27 -11.45
CA ARG A 435 -29.56 14.23 -12.48
C ARG A 435 -30.88 14.43 -13.24
N GLU A 436 -31.96 14.84 -12.57
CA GLU A 436 -33.25 15.19 -13.18
C GLU A 436 -33.18 16.53 -13.93
N GLN A 437 -32.52 17.54 -13.38
CA GLN A 437 -32.29 18.83 -14.03
C GLN A 437 -31.31 18.71 -15.20
N SER A 438 -30.29 17.84 -15.12
CA SER A 438 -29.42 17.52 -16.26
C SER A 438 -30.12 16.64 -17.31
N ARG A 439 -31.06 15.76 -16.93
CA ARG A 439 -32.00 15.11 -17.87
C ARG A 439 -32.91 16.12 -18.58
N GLY A 440 -33.43 17.12 -17.85
CA GLY A 440 -34.26 18.20 -18.41
C GLY A 440 -33.48 19.22 -19.26
N ARG A 441 -32.16 19.38 -19.00
CA ARG A 441 -31.26 20.26 -19.76
C ARG A 441 -30.64 19.55 -20.97
N MET A 442 -30.40 18.23 -20.91
CA MET A 442 -30.03 17.39 -22.07
C MET A 442 -31.14 17.35 -23.13
N GLN A 443 -32.41 17.43 -22.73
CA GLN A 443 -33.53 17.50 -23.68
C GLN A 443 -33.59 18.79 -24.53
N ARG A 444 -32.79 19.83 -24.20
CA ARG A 444 -32.69 21.08 -24.97
C ARG A 444 -31.35 21.31 -25.66
N GLN A 445 -30.37 20.40 -25.53
CA GLN A 445 -29.04 20.55 -26.14
C GLN A 445 -28.61 19.34 -27.00
N ASP A 446 -29.52 18.45 -27.37
CA ASP A 446 -29.27 17.37 -28.35
C ASP A 446 -29.30 17.89 -29.81
N ALA A 447 -28.50 18.92 -30.07
CA ALA A 447 -28.04 19.25 -31.40
C ALA A 447 -26.55 19.61 -31.30
N SER A 448 -25.70 18.60 -31.57
CA SER A 448 -24.25 18.66 -31.86
C SER A 448 -23.27 18.16 -30.77
N SER A 449 -23.12 16.83 -30.67
CA SER A 449 -21.84 16.12 -30.99
C SER A 449 -21.90 14.64 -30.57
N PRO A 450 -21.30 13.71 -31.34
CA PRO A 450 -21.53 12.28 -31.21
C PRO A 450 -20.54 11.65 -30.22
N ASN A 451 -21.04 11.04 -29.15
CA ASN A 451 -20.20 10.25 -28.25
C ASN A 451 -20.74 8.80 -28.14
N LYS A 452 -19.78 7.87 -28.17
CA LYS A 452 -19.91 6.41 -28.31
C LYS A 452 -21.15 5.84 -27.61
N THR A 453 -22.06 5.25 -28.38
CA THR A 453 -23.27 4.61 -27.86
C THR A 453 -22.92 3.37 -27.03
N ARG A 454 -23.35 3.35 -25.76
CA ARG A 454 -23.20 2.19 -24.87
C ARG A 454 -24.20 1.08 -25.27
N TRP A 455 -23.71 -0.15 -25.44
CA TRP A 455 -24.50 -1.36 -25.70
C TRP A 455 -25.12 -1.88 -24.40
N THR A 456 -26.43 -1.69 -24.21
CA THR A 456 -27.22 -2.31 -23.13
C THR A 456 -27.83 -3.63 -23.62
N PRO A 457 -28.21 -4.57 -22.73
CA PRO A 457 -28.83 -5.84 -23.16
C PRO A 457 -30.05 -5.64 -24.08
N VAL A 458 -30.92 -4.67 -23.78
CA VAL A 458 -32.06 -4.29 -24.65
C VAL A 458 -31.59 -3.81 -26.03
N ARG A 459 -30.58 -2.94 -26.10
CA ARG A 459 -30.03 -2.45 -27.38
C ARG A 459 -29.37 -3.55 -28.20
N VAL A 460 -28.70 -4.49 -27.54
CA VAL A 460 -28.11 -5.65 -28.20
C VAL A 460 -29.20 -6.54 -28.78
N MET A 461 -30.25 -6.85 -28.01
CA MET A 461 -31.37 -7.65 -28.51
C MET A 461 -32.14 -6.96 -29.65
N LEU A 462 -32.39 -5.65 -29.55
CA LEU A 462 -32.99 -4.87 -30.64
C LEU A 462 -32.11 -4.89 -31.91
N ARG A 463 -30.79 -4.75 -31.76
CA ARG A 463 -29.84 -4.80 -32.89
C ARG A 463 -29.85 -6.18 -33.55
N LEU A 464 -29.83 -7.23 -32.75
CA LEU A 464 -29.83 -8.62 -33.21
C LEU A 464 -31.14 -8.98 -33.91
N LEU A 465 -32.30 -8.58 -33.37
CA LEU A 465 -33.60 -8.82 -34.01
C LEU A 465 -33.75 -8.05 -35.33
N MET A 466 -33.23 -6.82 -35.40
CA MET A 466 -33.22 -6.07 -36.65
C MET A 466 -32.29 -6.69 -37.71
N GLU A 467 -31.13 -7.21 -37.30
CA GLU A 467 -30.17 -7.87 -38.19
C GLU A 467 -30.65 -9.27 -38.63
N ARG A 468 -31.29 -10.01 -37.73
CA ARG A 468 -31.81 -11.37 -37.98
C ARG A 468 -33.14 -11.59 -37.24
N PRO A 469 -34.28 -11.27 -37.89
CA PRO A 469 -35.61 -11.39 -37.28
C PRO A 469 -35.96 -12.83 -36.85
N SER A 470 -35.41 -13.83 -37.54
CA SER A 470 -35.63 -15.25 -37.23
C SER A 470 -35.11 -15.69 -35.86
N LEU A 471 -34.25 -14.89 -35.20
CA LEU A 471 -33.79 -15.19 -33.83
C LEU A 471 -34.94 -15.24 -32.82
N ALA A 472 -36.02 -14.47 -33.03
CA ALA A 472 -37.18 -14.48 -32.14
C ALA A 472 -37.88 -15.86 -32.11
N ALA A 473 -38.00 -16.52 -33.26
CA ALA A 473 -38.66 -17.83 -33.38
C ALA A 473 -37.71 -19.01 -33.15
N GLN A 474 -36.41 -18.77 -33.04
CA GLN A 474 -35.40 -19.83 -32.89
C GLN A 474 -35.23 -20.30 -31.44
N PHE A 475 -35.61 -19.48 -30.46
CA PHE A 475 -35.36 -19.74 -29.04
C PHE A 475 -36.63 -19.53 -28.20
N ASP A 476 -37.36 -20.61 -27.93
CA ASP A 476 -38.58 -20.59 -27.10
C ASP A 476 -38.30 -20.11 -25.66
N ASP A 477 -37.09 -20.32 -25.16
CA ASP A 477 -36.65 -19.89 -23.83
C ASP A 477 -36.43 -18.37 -23.71
N VAL A 478 -36.41 -17.64 -24.84
CA VAL A 478 -36.27 -16.18 -24.87
C VAL A 478 -37.64 -15.55 -25.01
N SER A 479 -38.26 -15.21 -23.88
CA SER A 479 -39.56 -14.55 -23.86
C SER A 479 -39.50 -13.20 -23.16
N PRO A 480 -39.22 -12.11 -23.89
CA PRO A 480 -39.31 -10.74 -23.37
C PRO A 480 -40.64 -10.41 -22.71
N ALA A 481 -41.74 -11.07 -23.09
CA ALA A 481 -43.06 -10.89 -22.48
C ALA A 481 -43.08 -11.17 -20.96
N LEU A 482 -42.17 -12.03 -20.46
CA LEU A 482 -42.01 -12.28 -19.02
C LEU A 482 -41.53 -11.04 -18.24
N LEU A 483 -40.99 -10.04 -18.94
CA LEU A 483 -40.43 -8.82 -18.37
C LEU A 483 -41.42 -7.64 -18.44
N GLU A 484 -42.66 -7.87 -18.88
CA GLU A 484 -43.69 -6.84 -18.98
C GLU A 484 -43.94 -6.16 -17.63
N GLY A 485 -43.97 -4.83 -17.62
CA GLY A 485 -44.13 -4.02 -16.40
C GLY A 485 -42.83 -3.56 -15.73
N LEU A 486 -41.66 -3.88 -16.28
CA LEU A 486 -40.39 -3.28 -15.83
C LEU A 486 -40.15 -1.91 -16.44
N ASP A 487 -39.70 -0.95 -15.60
CA ASP A 487 -39.24 0.37 -16.05
C ASP A 487 -37.81 0.30 -16.62
N VAL A 488 -37.63 -0.45 -17.70
CA VAL A 488 -36.36 -0.56 -18.43
C VAL A 488 -36.45 0.21 -19.76
N PRO A 489 -35.60 1.22 -19.99
CA PRO A 489 -35.65 2.00 -21.22
C PRO A 489 -35.51 1.16 -22.50
N GLY A 490 -36.54 1.21 -23.35
CA GLY A 490 -36.58 0.50 -24.64
C GLY A 490 -37.15 -0.92 -24.59
N LEU A 491 -37.60 -1.40 -23.42
CA LEU A 491 -38.22 -2.72 -23.28
C LEU A 491 -39.53 -2.84 -24.04
N ASP A 492 -40.39 -1.80 -24.03
CA ASP A 492 -41.64 -1.79 -24.81
C ASP A 492 -41.40 -1.97 -26.30
N LEU A 493 -40.33 -1.35 -26.82
CA LEU A 493 -39.93 -1.52 -28.22
C LEU A 493 -39.41 -2.93 -28.48
N LEU A 494 -38.66 -3.51 -27.54
CA LEU A 494 -38.18 -4.89 -27.66
C LEU A 494 -39.35 -5.89 -27.66
N LEU A 495 -40.34 -5.68 -26.78
CA LEU A 495 -41.57 -6.47 -26.73
C LEU A 495 -42.32 -6.45 -28.06
N GLN A 496 -42.57 -5.25 -28.60
CA GLN A 496 -43.27 -5.07 -29.87
C GLN A 496 -42.48 -5.67 -31.05
N LEU A 497 -41.16 -5.43 -31.10
CA LEU A 497 -40.30 -5.95 -32.15
C LEU A 497 -40.22 -7.48 -32.12
N HIS A 498 -40.04 -8.05 -30.93
CA HIS A 498 -40.00 -9.50 -30.72
C HIS A 498 -41.31 -10.16 -31.12
N GLN A 499 -42.45 -9.61 -30.66
CA GLN A 499 -43.77 -10.12 -30.99
C GLN A 499 -44.05 -10.06 -32.51
N HIS A 500 -43.63 -8.98 -33.18
CA HIS A 500 -43.75 -8.88 -34.63
C HIS A 500 -42.89 -9.92 -35.35
N CYS A 501 -41.65 -10.14 -34.90
CA CYS A 501 -40.78 -11.16 -35.48
C CYS A 501 -41.34 -12.58 -35.32
N LEU A 502 -42.00 -12.88 -34.18
CA LEU A 502 -42.71 -14.15 -33.96
C LEU A 502 -43.91 -14.33 -34.91
N GLN A 503 -44.65 -13.28 -35.20
CA GLN A 503 -45.81 -13.33 -36.11
C GLN A 503 -45.41 -13.45 -37.59
N HIS A 504 -44.17 -13.10 -37.92
CA HIS A 504 -43.67 -13.02 -39.30
C HIS A 504 -42.28 -13.66 -39.45
N GLU A 505 -42.17 -14.95 -39.15
CA GLU A 505 -40.91 -15.71 -39.09
C GLU A 505 -40.02 -15.66 -40.34
N LYS A 506 -40.59 -15.40 -41.53
CA LYS A 506 -39.89 -15.36 -42.82
C LYS A 506 -39.48 -13.94 -43.26
N GLN A 507 -39.70 -12.94 -42.42
CA GLN A 507 -39.42 -11.55 -42.76
C GLN A 507 -37.92 -11.26 -42.74
N ASN A 508 -37.44 -10.50 -43.72
CA ASN A 508 -36.05 -10.03 -43.75
C ASN A 508 -35.91 -8.64 -43.10
N THR A 509 -34.67 -8.23 -42.81
CA THR A 509 -34.34 -6.93 -42.20
C THR A 509 -35.01 -5.75 -42.92
N ALA A 510 -35.00 -5.72 -44.25
CA ALA A 510 -35.59 -4.61 -45.01
C ALA A 510 -37.11 -4.50 -44.84
N GLN A 511 -37.80 -5.63 -44.83
CA GLN A 511 -39.25 -5.68 -44.58
C GLN A 511 -39.57 -5.28 -43.13
N LEU A 512 -38.71 -5.61 -42.16
CA LEU A 512 -38.88 -5.21 -40.77
C LEU A 512 -38.69 -3.69 -40.59
N PHE A 513 -37.69 -3.11 -41.25
CA PHE A 513 -37.52 -1.65 -41.28
C PHE A 513 -38.70 -0.91 -41.91
N GLU A 514 -39.29 -1.45 -42.99
CA GLU A 514 -40.46 -0.87 -43.62
C GLU A 514 -41.65 -0.83 -42.67
N HIS A 515 -41.88 -1.93 -41.93
CA HIS A 515 -42.98 -2.01 -40.97
C HIS A 515 -42.85 -0.99 -39.84
N PHE A 516 -41.63 -0.79 -39.33
CA PHE A 516 -41.35 0.16 -38.25
C PHE A 516 -41.07 1.58 -38.74
N ARG A 517 -41.26 1.91 -40.03
CA ARG A 517 -40.91 3.23 -40.61
C ARG A 517 -41.59 4.40 -39.90
N ASP A 518 -42.89 4.26 -39.63
CA ASP A 518 -43.71 5.31 -39.01
C ASP A 518 -43.78 5.17 -37.48
N HIS A 519 -43.00 4.23 -36.91
CA HIS A 519 -42.97 4.00 -35.47
C HIS A 519 -42.25 5.15 -34.73
N PRO A 520 -42.69 5.56 -33.53
CA PRO A 520 -42.02 6.61 -32.74
C PRO A 520 -40.52 6.40 -32.52
N PHE A 521 -40.04 5.15 -32.57
CA PHE A 521 -38.64 4.78 -32.41
C PHE A 521 -37.90 4.42 -33.71
N ALA A 522 -38.49 4.64 -34.89
CA ALA A 522 -37.87 4.34 -36.19
C ALA A 522 -36.46 4.93 -36.34
N GLY A 523 -36.31 6.21 -35.97
CA GLY A 523 -35.01 6.89 -36.00
C GLY A 523 -33.99 6.36 -34.99
N SER A 524 -34.45 5.69 -33.92
CA SER A 524 -33.57 5.02 -32.95
C SER A 524 -33.11 3.65 -33.44
N LEU A 525 -33.98 2.89 -34.11
CA LEU A 525 -33.62 1.62 -34.76
C LEU A 525 -32.63 1.82 -35.91
N SER A 526 -32.86 2.84 -36.76
CA SER A 526 -31.94 3.18 -37.85
C SER A 526 -30.55 3.59 -37.34
N ARG A 527 -30.47 4.38 -36.25
CA ARG A 527 -29.19 4.73 -35.61
C ARG A 527 -28.52 3.52 -34.99
N LEU A 528 -29.27 2.63 -34.35
CA LEU A 528 -28.75 1.41 -33.73
C LEU A 528 -28.06 0.50 -34.76
N MET A 529 -28.61 0.44 -35.97
CA MET A 529 -28.11 -0.38 -37.08
C MET A 529 -26.86 0.22 -37.74
N GLN A 530 -26.58 1.51 -37.53
CA GLN A 530 -25.35 2.17 -37.98
C GLN A 530 -24.17 2.02 -37.01
N LEU A 531 -24.40 1.44 -35.82
CA LEU A 531 -23.37 1.25 -34.81
C LEU A 531 -22.67 -0.09 -35.00
N ASP A 532 -21.34 -0.06 -34.88
CA ASP A 532 -20.51 -1.26 -34.92
C ASP A 532 -20.72 -2.11 -33.66
N LEU A 533 -21.39 -3.25 -33.86
CA LEU A 533 -21.39 -4.39 -32.97
C LEU A 533 -20.72 -5.52 -33.75
N PRO A 534 -19.59 -6.09 -33.30
CA PRO A 534 -18.93 -7.19 -34.00
C PRO A 534 -19.83 -8.44 -33.92
N LEU A 535 -20.64 -8.64 -34.95
CA LEU A 535 -21.52 -9.79 -35.11
C LEU A 535 -20.89 -10.76 -36.11
N ASP A 536 -20.79 -12.01 -35.73
CA ASP A 536 -20.51 -13.12 -36.64
C ASP A 536 -21.64 -14.15 -36.51
N ASP A 537 -21.85 -14.97 -37.54
CA ASP A 537 -22.96 -15.93 -37.57
C ASP A 537 -22.93 -16.93 -36.42
N THR A 538 -21.76 -17.16 -35.84
CA THR A 538 -21.55 -18.08 -34.73
C THR A 538 -21.85 -17.46 -33.36
N ASN A 539 -21.79 -16.13 -33.22
CA ASN A 539 -21.92 -15.44 -31.94
C ASN A 539 -23.30 -14.79 -31.72
N MET A 540 -24.09 -14.55 -32.78
CA MET A 540 -25.37 -13.84 -32.69
C MET A 540 -26.40 -14.56 -31.79
N SER A 541 -26.57 -15.86 -31.98
CA SER A 541 -27.50 -16.67 -31.18
C SER A 541 -27.14 -16.68 -29.70
N LYS A 542 -25.86 -16.88 -29.39
CA LYS A 542 -25.35 -16.86 -28.02
C LYS A 542 -25.51 -15.48 -27.39
N LEU A 543 -25.17 -14.41 -28.12
CA LEU A 543 -25.29 -13.05 -27.64
C LEU A 543 -26.75 -12.65 -27.38
N TYR A 544 -27.68 -13.15 -28.18
CA TYR A 544 -29.12 -12.96 -27.99
C TYR A 544 -29.61 -13.60 -26.69
N GLN A 545 -29.30 -14.88 -26.47
CA GLN A 545 -29.64 -15.62 -25.25
C GLN A 545 -28.97 -15.01 -24.00
N ASP A 546 -27.66 -14.71 -24.07
CA ASP A 546 -26.91 -14.11 -22.96
C ASP A 546 -27.46 -12.72 -22.58
N SER A 547 -27.92 -11.94 -23.57
CA SER A 547 -28.53 -10.63 -23.31
C SER A 547 -29.89 -10.75 -22.63
N PHE A 548 -30.69 -11.74 -23.03
CA PHE A 548 -31.96 -12.02 -22.36
C PHE A 548 -31.76 -12.56 -20.95
N ALA A 549 -30.82 -13.50 -20.75
CA ALA A 549 -30.49 -14.04 -19.43
C ALA A 549 -30.07 -12.93 -18.45
N LYS A 550 -29.27 -11.96 -18.89
CA LYS A 550 -28.92 -10.79 -18.08
C LYS A 550 -30.12 -9.90 -17.72
N LEU A 551 -31.08 -9.75 -18.63
CA LEU A 551 -32.31 -9.01 -18.33
C LEU A 551 -33.17 -9.77 -17.31
N LEU A 552 -33.27 -11.09 -17.45
CA LEU A 552 -34.01 -11.95 -16.54
C LEU A 552 -33.37 -12.00 -15.14
N GLU A 553 -32.05 -12.10 -15.04
CA GLU A 553 -31.31 -12.04 -13.78
C GLU A 553 -31.55 -10.70 -13.07
N SER A 554 -31.44 -9.59 -13.81
CA SER A 554 -31.74 -8.26 -13.27
C SER A 554 -33.19 -8.13 -12.79
N TYR A 555 -34.13 -8.78 -13.47
CA TYR A 555 -35.53 -8.82 -13.07
C TYR A 555 -35.74 -9.61 -11.77
N CYS A 556 -35.21 -10.84 -11.71
CA CYS A 556 -35.30 -11.68 -10.51
C CYS A 556 -34.70 -10.98 -9.28
N GLN A 557 -33.55 -10.30 -9.45
CA GLN A 557 -32.92 -9.52 -8.38
C GLN A 557 -33.84 -8.38 -7.89
N HIS A 558 -34.39 -7.58 -8.80
CA HIS A 558 -35.29 -6.47 -8.43
C HIS A 558 -36.58 -6.97 -7.76
N ARG A 559 -37.14 -8.08 -8.26
CA ARG A 559 -38.35 -8.68 -7.68
C ARG A 559 -38.09 -9.27 -6.30
N TYR A 560 -36.95 -9.92 -6.11
CA TYR A 560 -36.48 -10.41 -4.81
C TYR A 560 -36.32 -9.27 -3.79
N GLU A 561 -35.69 -8.17 -4.17
CA GLU A 561 -35.53 -6.99 -3.31
C GLU A 561 -36.88 -6.34 -2.96
N ALA A 562 -37.80 -6.24 -3.93
CA ALA A 562 -39.14 -5.72 -3.71
C ALA A 562 -39.96 -6.59 -2.73
N LEU A 563 -39.91 -7.91 -2.87
CA LEU A 563 -40.59 -8.85 -1.97
C LEU A 563 -39.95 -8.86 -0.57
N LEU A 564 -38.62 -8.78 -0.46
CA LEU A 564 -37.94 -8.62 0.83
C LEU A 564 -38.33 -7.33 1.55
N SER A 565 -38.41 -6.22 0.80
CA SER A 565 -38.84 -4.92 1.33
C SER A 565 -40.28 -4.99 1.84
N LYS A 566 -41.19 -5.56 1.04
CA LYS A 566 -42.59 -5.73 1.39
C LYS A 566 -42.78 -6.67 2.59
N SER A 567 -42.01 -7.76 2.67
CA SER A 567 -42.02 -8.68 3.81
C SER A 567 -41.67 -8.00 5.14
N ARG A 568 -40.86 -6.94 5.11
CA ARG A 568 -40.44 -6.19 6.31
C ARG A 568 -41.49 -5.16 6.75
N LEU A 569 -42.34 -4.68 5.83
CA LEU A 569 -43.26 -3.57 6.06
C LEU A 569 -44.72 -4.02 6.27
N GLU A 570 -45.23 -4.89 5.41
CA GLU A 570 -46.69 -5.17 5.33
C GLU A 570 -47.02 -6.67 5.43
N GLY A 571 -45.99 -7.53 5.42
CA GLY A 571 -46.15 -8.99 5.33
C GLY A 571 -46.46 -9.45 3.90
N LEU A 572 -46.11 -10.70 3.59
CA LEU A 572 -46.30 -11.29 2.26
C LEU A 572 -47.56 -12.16 2.21
N THR A 573 -48.26 -12.13 1.08
CA THR A 573 -49.35 -13.09 0.79
C THR A 573 -48.78 -14.51 0.64
N VAL A 574 -49.65 -15.53 0.63
CA VAL A 574 -49.22 -16.93 0.45
C VAL A 574 -48.54 -17.13 -0.91
N GLU A 575 -49.07 -16.48 -1.95
CA GLU A 575 -48.52 -16.48 -3.31
C GLU A 575 -47.16 -15.78 -3.37
N GLU A 576 -47.02 -14.61 -2.73
CA GLU A 576 -45.75 -13.87 -2.68
C GLU A 576 -44.67 -14.58 -1.86
N LYS A 577 -45.06 -15.36 -0.83
CA LYS A 577 -44.14 -16.23 -0.09
C LYS A 577 -43.65 -17.41 -0.92
N GLN A 578 -44.50 -17.97 -1.77
CA GLN A 578 -44.11 -19.01 -2.72
C GLN A 578 -43.17 -18.41 -3.77
N GLU A 579 -43.52 -17.25 -4.35
CA GLU A 579 -42.68 -16.51 -5.30
C GLU A 579 -41.30 -16.19 -4.73
N LEU A 580 -41.22 -15.69 -3.49
CA LEU A 580 -39.95 -15.42 -2.83
C LEU A 580 -39.10 -16.69 -2.63
N ASN A 581 -39.72 -17.81 -2.27
CA ASN A 581 -39.01 -19.09 -2.10
C ASN A 581 -38.51 -19.65 -3.44
N ASP A 582 -39.28 -19.47 -4.51
CA ASP A 582 -38.89 -19.91 -5.85
C ASP A 582 -37.75 -19.05 -6.41
N LEU A 583 -37.79 -17.73 -6.18
CA LEU A 583 -36.67 -16.82 -6.51
C LEU A 583 -35.40 -17.16 -5.72
N MET A 584 -35.51 -17.50 -4.43
CA MET A 584 -34.38 -17.94 -3.60
C MET A 584 -33.75 -19.28 -4.04
N ARG A 585 -34.50 -20.11 -4.78
CA ARG A 585 -34.00 -21.38 -5.33
C ARG A 585 -33.39 -21.22 -6.72
N ALA A 586 -33.81 -20.19 -7.46
CA ALA A 586 -33.37 -19.90 -8.83
C ALA A 586 -32.08 -19.05 -8.88
N MET A 587 -31.81 -18.29 -7.82
CA MET A 587 -30.54 -17.59 -7.57
C MET A 587 -29.52 -18.52 -6.91
#